data_AF-A0A850MPD4-F1
#
_entry.id   AF-A0A850MPD4-F1
#
_cell.length_a   1.000
_cell.length_b   1.000
_cell.length_c   1.000
_cell.angle_alpha   90.00
_cell.angle_beta   90.00
_cell.angle_gamma   90.00
#
_symmetry.space_group_name_H-M   'P 1'
#
loop_
_entity.id
_entity.type
_entity.pdbx_description
1 polymer ?
#
loop_
_entity_poly.entity_id
_entity_poly.type
_entity_poly.pdbx_seq_one_letter_code
_entity_poly.pdbx_strand_id
1 'polypeptide(L)'
;MQRDKIYGLIIFAGALFILIWYTLYALVYAGYSHGTQPLPEWLVTFVTLFHLLDFWGWAVILPIWFAALLILIIAMWIGWTMLTTPPPVPLEELEELGLDEEEEATET
;
A
#
# COMPACT_ATOMS: atom_id res chain seq x y z
N MET A 1 -17.48 8.14 11.38
CA MET A 1 -16.75 8.89 10.33
C MET A 1 -15.23 8.87 10.48
N GLN A 2 -14.62 9.35 11.58
CA GLN A 2 -13.13 9.38 11.67
C GLN A 2 -12.44 8.01 11.73
N ARG A 3 -13.09 6.99 12.31
CA ARG A 3 -12.48 5.66 12.50
C ARG A 3 -12.15 4.98 11.16
N ASP A 4 -13.02 5.12 10.17
CA ASP A 4 -12.86 4.48 8.85
C ASP A 4 -11.68 5.10 8.08
N LYS A 5 -11.51 6.43 8.22
CA LYS A 5 -10.32 7.16 7.72
C LYS A 5 -9.03 6.78 8.44
N ILE A 6 -9.11 6.50 9.76
CA ILE A 6 -7.94 6.04 10.54
C ILE A 6 -7.47 4.68 10.05
N TYR A 7 -8.38 3.76 9.73
CA TYR A 7 -7.99 2.47 9.15
C TYR A 7 -7.33 2.62 7.78
N GLY A 8 -7.89 3.48 6.89
CA GLY A 8 -7.25 3.81 5.62
C GLY A 8 -5.83 4.37 5.78
N LEU A 9 -5.63 5.27 6.75
CA LEU A 9 -4.31 5.83 7.08
C LEU A 9 -3.33 4.77 7.60
N ILE A 10 -3.77 3.88 8.50
CA ILE A 10 -2.92 2.81 9.05
C ILE A 10 -2.48 1.87 7.93
N ILE A 11 -3.39 1.49 7.04
CA ILE A 11 -3.08 0.62 5.90
C ILE A 11 -2.08 1.31 4.95
N PHE A 12 -2.32 2.58 4.62
CA PHE A 12 -1.42 3.36 3.77
C PHE A 12 -0.01 3.48 4.39
N ALA A 13 0.07 3.91 5.66
CA ALA A 13 1.33 4.12 6.35
C ALA A 13 2.09 2.80 6.56
N GLY A 14 1.38 1.72 6.91
CA GLY A 14 1.97 0.39 7.04
C GLY A 14 2.52 -0.14 5.71
N ALA A 15 1.73 -0.04 4.62
CA ALA A 15 2.18 -0.45 3.30
C ALA A 15 3.37 0.38 2.81
N LEU A 16 3.36 1.69 3.03
CA LEU A 16 4.47 2.58 2.69
C LEU A 16 5.74 2.21 3.47
N PHE A 17 5.62 1.98 4.79
CA PHE A 17 6.74 1.58 5.63
C PHE A 17 7.35 0.25 5.17
N ILE A 18 6.50 -0.76 4.93
CA ILE A 18 6.93 -2.07 4.44
C ILE A 18 7.57 -1.94 3.05
N LEU A 19 7.03 -1.12 2.16
CA LEU A 19 7.57 -0.90 0.82
C LEU A 19 8.95 -0.24 0.86
N ILE A 20 9.13 0.79 1.69
CA ILE A 20 10.43 1.43 1.90
C ILE A 20 11.41 0.41 2.49
N TRP A 21 11.01 -0.31 3.54
CA TRP A 21 11.85 -1.34 4.17
C TRP A 21 12.29 -2.41 3.17
N TYR A 22 11.35 -2.98 2.45
CA TYR A 22 11.57 -4.08 1.51
C TYR A 22 12.39 -3.63 0.28
N THR A 23 12.23 -2.39 -0.16
CA THR A 23 13.05 -1.80 -1.22
C THR A 23 14.48 -1.52 -0.74
N LEU A 24 14.65 -0.99 0.47
CA LEU A 24 15.97 -0.78 1.09
C LEU A 24 16.70 -2.10 1.30
N TYR A 25 15.99 -3.16 1.72
CA TYR A 25 16.53 -4.52 1.78
C TYR A 25 17.07 -4.99 0.44
N ALA A 26 16.28 -4.87 -0.63
CA ALA A 26 16.70 -5.30 -1.96
C ALA A 26 17.93 -4.50 -2.44
N LEU A 27 17.99 -3.20 -2.15
CA LEU A 27 19.11 -2.33 -2.51
C LEU A 27 20.39 -2.69 -1.74
N VAL A 28 20.29 -2.90 -0.43
CA VAL A 28 21.42 -3.32 0.43
C VAL A 28 21.93 -4.69 -0.01
N TYR A 29 21.03 -5.65 -0.25
CA TYR A 29 21.39 -6.98 -0.74
C TYR A 29 22.07 -6.95 -2.11
N ALA A 30 21.56 -6.13 -3.04
CA ALA A 30 22.16 -5.93 -4.35
C ALA A 30 23.58 -5.30 -4.25
N GLY A 31 23.76 -4.31 -3.36
CA GLY A 31 25.08 -3.71 -3.10
C GLY A 31 26.07 -4.70 -2.46
N TYR A 32 25.62 -5.42 -1.43
CA TYR A 32 26.42 -6.41 -0.70
C TYR A 32 26.91 -7.53 -1.64
N SER A 33 26.03 -8.07 -2.48
CA SER A 33 26.38 -9.11 -3.46
C SER A 33 27.39 -8.67 -4.52
N HIS A 34 27.52 -7.37 -4.78
CA HIS A 34 28.46 -6.80 -5.77
C HIS A 34 29.68 -6.11 -5.12
N GLY A 35 29.92 -6.32 -3.82
CA GLY A 35 31.11 -5.80 -3.14
C GLY A 35 31.13 -4.27 -2.96
N THR A 36 30.00 -3.60 -3.17
CA THR A 36 29.85 -2.17 -2.89
C THR A 36 29.08 -2.03 -1.58
N GLN A 37 29.71 -1.45 -0.55
CA GLN A 37 29.00 -1.03 0.66
C GLN A 37 28.85 0.50 0.68
N PRO A 38 27.95 1.07 -0.16
CA PRO A 38 27.75 2.51 -0.21
C PRO A 38 26.98 3.05 1.01
N LEU A 39 26.55 2.18 1.94
CA LEU A 39 25.68 2.54 3.06
C LEU A 39 26.40 2.33 4.41
N PRO A 40 26.14 3.19 5.41
CA PRO A 40 26.71 3.05 6.74
C PRO A 40 26.34 1.70 7.38
N GLU A 41 27.28 1.12 8.14
CA GLU A 41 27.19 -0.22 8.72
C GLU A 41 25.91 -0.43 9.57
N TRP A 42 25.51 0.58 10.36
CA TRP A 42 24.29 0.51 11.17
C TRP A 42 23.01 0.37 10.35
N LEU A 43 22.95 0.94 9.14
CA LEU A 43 21.81 0.76 8.22
C LEU A 43 21.81 -0.65 7.64
N VAL A 44 23.00 -1.17 7.29
CA VAL A 44 23.14 -2.54 6.81
C VAL A 44 22.65 -3.50 7.89
N THR A 45 23.15 -3.41 9.13
CA THR A 45 22.73 -4.27 10.24
C THR A 45 21.23 -4.18 10.53
N PHE A 46 20.66 -2.97 10.52
CA PHE A 46 19.25 -2.77 10.78
C PHE A 46 18.37 -3.44 9.73
N VAL A 47 18.74 -3.31 8.45
CA VAL A 47 17.99 -3.88 7.32
C VAL A 47 18.22 -5.39 7.15
N THR A 48 19.43 -5.89 7.43
CA THR A 48 19.78 -7.32 7.32
C THR A 48 19.43 -8.13 8.56
N LEU A 49 18.95 -7.52 9.66
CA LEU A 49 18.48 -8.24 10.85
C LEU A 49 17.42 -9.33 10.54
N PHE A 50 16.70 -9.18 9.44
CA PHE A 50 15.68 -10.13 8.97
C PHE A 50 16.19 -11.14 7.90
N HIS A 51 17.51 -11.29 7.71
CA HIS A 51 18.15 -12.20 6.71
C HIS A 51 17.92 -13.71 6.90
N LEU A 52 16.97 -14.15 7.73
CA LEU A 52 16.81 -15.57 8.06
C LEU A 52 16.24 -16.45 6.92
N LEU A 53 15.90 -15.87 5.75
CA LEU A 53 15.27 -16.56 4.62
C LEU A 53 16.13 -16.62 3.35
N ASP A 54 17.42 -16.31 3.45
CA ASP A 54 18.28 -16.05 2.29
C ASP A 54 18.84 -17.36 1.67
N PHE A 55 18.05 -17.99 0.80
CA PHE A 55 18.41 -19.28 0.18
C PHE A 55 18.41 -19.30 -1.35
N TRP A 56 17.87 -18.29 -2.04
CA TRP A 56 17.64 -18.35 -3.49
C TRP A 56 18.25 -17.15 -4.22
N GLY A 57 18.99 -17.41 -5.31
CA GLY A 57 19.71 -16.38 -6.07
C GLY A 57 18.81 -15.35 -6.78
N TRP A 58 19.44 -14.41 -7.48
CA TRP A 58 18.81 -13.23 -8.10
C TRP A 58 17.61 -13.55 -9.01
N ALA A 59 17.63 -14.66 -9.75
CA ALA A 59 16.56 -15.04 -10.68
C ALA A 59 15.20 -15.31 -10.01
N VAL A 60 15.21 -15.67 -8.72
CA VAL A 60 13.99 -15.93 -7.94
C VAL A 60 13.62 -14.72 -7.07
N ILE A 61 14.63 -14.01 -6.55
CA ILE A 61 14.42 -12.80 -5.73
C ILE A 61 13.70 -11.71 -6.53
N LEU A 62 14.12 -11.47 -7.78
CA LEU A 62 13.60 -10.39 -8.61
C LEU A 62 12.08 -10.46 -8.87
N PRO A 63 11.51 -11.61 -9.33
CA PRO A 63 10.07 -11.72 -9.52
C PRO A 63 9.28 -11.64 -8.22
N ILE A 64 9.80 -12.21 -7.12
CA ILE A 64 9.16 -12.09 -5.79
C ILE A 64 9.13 -10.62 -5.36
N TRP A 65 10.23 -9.89 -5.57
CA TRP A 65 10.32 -8.49 -5.24
C TRP A 65 9.30 -7.65 -5.99
N PHE A 66 9.17 -7.87 -7.31
CA PHE A 66 8.14 -7.21 -8.11
C PHE A 66 6.71 -7.57 -7.69
N ALA A 67 6.45 -8.83 -7.34
CA ALA A 67 5.14 -9.25 -6.85
C ALA A 67 4.78 -8.55 -5.52
N ALA A 68 5.74 -8.43 -4.61
CA ALA A 68 5.54 -7.72 -3.35
C ALA A 68 5.30 -6.22 -3.57
N LEU A 69 6.06 -5.57 -4.47
CA LEU A 69 5.82 -4.18 -4.84
C LEU A 69 4.40 -3.97 -5.39
N LEU A 70 3.94 -4.85 -6.29
CA LEU A 70 2.61 -4.77 -6.85
C LEU A 70 1.52 -4.85 -5.78
N ILE A 71 1.65 -5.80 -4.85
CA ILE A 71 0.69 -5.96 -3.74
C ILE A 71 0.70 -4.72 -2.83
N LEU A 72 1.88 -4.21 -2.48
CA LEU A 72 2.01 -3.04 -1.60
C LEU A 72 1.47 -1.76 -2.25
N ILE A 73 1.68 -1.58 -3.55
CA ILE A 73 1.10 -0.46 -4.31
C ILE A 73 -0.43 -0.53 -4.28
N ILE A 74 -1.01 -1.73 -4.46
CA ILE A 74 -2.47 -1.91 -4.35
C ILE A 74 -2.95 -1.59 -2.93
N ALA A 75 -2.23 -2.04 -1.89
CA ALA A 75 -2.58 -1.74 -0.51
C ALA A 75 -2.52 -0.23 -0.20
N MET A 76 -1.49 0.47 -0.69
CA MET A 76 -1.41 1.93 -0.58
C MET A 76 -2.55 2.61 -1.34
N TRP A 77 -2.89 2.13 -2.53
CA TRP A 77 -4.02 2.66 -3.31
C TRP A 77 -5.34 2.52 -2.55
N ILE A 78 -5.58 1.37 -1.91
CA ILE A 78 -6.76 1.14 -1.06
C ILE A 78 -6.76 2.07 0.15
N GLY A 79 -5.63 2.20 0.85
CA GLY A 79 -5.52 3.13 1.99
C GLY A 79 -5.77 4.58 1.58
N TRP A 80 -5.28 4.98 0.39
CA TRP A 80 -5.53 6.29 -0.20
C TRP A 80 -6.99 6.50 -0.56
N THR A 81 -7.64 5.55 -1.24
CA THR A 81 -9.05 5.70 -1.62
C THR A 81 -9.97 5.78 -0.39
N MET A 82 -9.71 5.02 0.68
CA MET A 82 -10.46 5.11 1.94
C MET A 82 -10.30 6.46 2.67
N LEU A 83 -9.17 7.15 2.48
CA LEU A 83 -8.95 8.50 3.02
C LEU A 83 -9.76 9.54 2.24
N THR A 84 -9.85 9.35 0.92
CA THR A 84 -10.47 10.31 -0.01
C THR A 84 -11.96 10.07 -0.27
N THR A 85 -12.52 8.91 0.09
CA THR A 85 -13.96 8.67 -0.05
C THR A 85 -14.73 9.39 1.06
N PRO A 86 -15.63 10.34 0.71
CA PRO A 86 -16.60 10.81 1.66
C PRO A 86 -17.51 9.63 2.07
N PRO A 87 -17.97 9.60 3.33
CA PRO A 87 -18.90 8.56 3.78
C PRO A 87 -20.10 8.52 2.83
N PRO A 88 -20.58 7.31 2.46
CA PRO A 88 -21.72 7.17 1.58
C PRO A 88 -22.89 7.97 2.13
N VAL A 89 -23.58 8.69 1.24
CA VAL A 89 -24.75 9.53 1.56
C VAL A 89 -25.76 8.67 2.34
N PRO A 90 -26.40 9.19 3.41
CA PRO A 90 -27.43 8.46 4.13
C PRO A 90 -28.49 7.97 3.14
N LEU A 91 -28.92 6.71 3.28
CA LEU A 91 -29.85 6.08 2.34
C LEU A 91 -31.17 6.86 2.18
N GLU A 92 -31.58 7.62 3.20
CA GLU A 92 -32.77 8.48 3.18
C GLU A 92 -32.67 9.60 2.14
N GLU A 93 -31.50 10.26 2.00
CA GLU A 93 -31.30 11.31 0.98
C GLU A 93 -31.18 10.72 -0.44
N LEU A 94 -30.77 9.45 -0.57
CA LEU A 94 -30.74 8.75 -1.86
C LEU A 94 -32.12 8.23 -2.29
N GLU A 95 -32.99 7.89 -1.33
CA GLU A 95 -34.37 7.49 -1.57
C GLU A 95 -35.24 8.70 -1.97
N GLU A 96 -35.05 9.85 -1.32
CA GLU A 96 -35.71 11.12 -1.69
C GLU A 96 -35.30 11.58 -3.10
N LEU A 97 -33.99 11.53 -3.43
CA LEU A 97 -33.49 11.89 -4.77
C LEU A 97 -34.00 10.95 -5.90
N GLY A 98 -34.20 9.66 -5.59
CA GLY A 98 -34.75 8.69 -6.55
C GLY A 98 -36.26 8.83 -6.76
N LEU A 99 -36.99 9.31 -5.75
CA LEU A 99 -38.42 9.62 -5.86
C LEU A 99 -38.67 10.89 -6.67
N ASP A 100 -37.86 11.94 -6.46
CA ASP A 100 -37.96 13.19 -7.21
C ASP A 100 -37.69 12.99 -8.72
N GLU A 101 -36.73 12.13 -9.08
CA GLU A 101 -36.43 11.77 -10.48
C GLU A 101 -37.55 10.93 -11.14
N GLU A 102 -38.24 10.07 -10.38
CA GLU A 102 -39.40 9.32 -10.87
C GLU A 102 -40.62 10.22 -11.07
N GLU A 103 -40.86 11.20 -10.20
CA GLU A 103 -41.95 12.17 -10.34
C GLU A 103 -41.73 13.07 -11.57
N GLU A 104 -40.54 13.64 -11.78
CA GLU A 104 -40.25 14.46 -12.97
C GLU A 104 -40.37 13.69 -14.29
N ALA A 105 -40.00 12.39 -14.32
CA ALA A 105 -40.11 11.55 -15.51
C ALA A 105 -41.56 11.16 -15.86
N THR A 106 -42.49 11.25 -14.91
CA THR A 106 -43.92 10.99 -15.14
C THR A 106 -44.72 12.24 -15.51
N GLU A 107 -44.17 13.43 -15.28
CA GLU A 107 -44.80 14.72 -15.63
C GLU A 107 -44.42 15.26 -17.04
N THR A 108 -43.51 14.62 -17.77
CA THR A 108 -43.17 14.94 -19.19
C THR A 108 -43.83 14.01 -20.21
#